data_AF-A0A351DUE1-F1
#
_entry.id   AF-A0A351DUE1-F1
#
_cell.length_a   1.000
_cell.length_b   1.000
_cell.length_c   1.000
_cell.angle_alpha   90.00
_cell.angle_beta   90.00
_cell.angle_gamma   90.00
#
_symmetry.space_group_name_H-M   'P 1'
#
loop_
_entity.id
_entity.type
_entity.pdbx_description
1 polymer ?
#
loop_
_entity_poly.entity_id
_entity_poly.type
_entity_poly.pdbx_seq_one_letter_code
_entity_poly.pdbx_strand_id
1 'polypeptide(L)'
;MASHVHLASDLHLGVPNLRDSHLRERRFVQWMRDAARGEGFAAGMAATEIHLLGDLFDFWFEYNKAVPKGGTRLLGAIAELVDGGLPVHYHVGNHDLWTFGYLEEELGVTVHRDPIVRTFDGLTCMLGHGDGLGAGDQGYKAIKRVFQS
;
A
#
# COMPACT_ATOMS: atom_id res chain seq x y z
N MET A 1 22.84 6.62 5.79
CA MET A 1 22.33 5.56 6.68
C MET A 1 21.97 4.38 5.79
N ALA A 2 22.06 3.14 6.27
CA ALA A 2 21.60 1.99 5.50
C ALA A 2 20.08 2.09 5.25
N SER A 3 19.64 1.72 4.07
CA SER A 3 18.24 1.74 3.66
C SER A 3 17.56 0.47 4.15
N HIS A 4 16.51 0.60 4.98
CA HIS A 4 15.67 -0.52 5.40
C HIS A 4 14.27 -0.32 4.81
N VAL A 5 14.12 -0.76 3.56
CA VAL A 5 12.88 -0.60 2.81
C VAL A 5 11.98 -1.81 3.08
N HIS A 6 10.79 -1.57 3.62
CA HIS A 6 9.79 -2.62 3.88
C HIS A 6 8.69 -2.58 2.83
N LEU A 7 8.35 -3.75 2.28
CA LEU A 7 7.40 -3.89 1.17
C LEU A 7 6.26 -4.82 1.58
N ALA A 8 5.01 -4.48 1.24
CA ALA A 8 3.86 -5.36 1.40
C ALA A 8 2.76 -5.08 0.37
N SER A 9 1.93 -6.07 0.04
CA SER A 9 0.83 -5.98 -0.93
C SER A 9 -0.26 -7.03 -0.67
N ASP A 10 -1.32 -7.00 -1.48
CA ASP A 10 -2.31 -8.10 -1.63
C ASP A 10 -2.97 -8.50 -0.31
N LEU A 11 -3.31 -7.49 0.49
CA LEU A 11 -3.97 -7.69 1.77
C LEU A 11 -5.48 -7.94 1.59
N HIS A 12 -6.10 -7.42 0.53
CA HIS A 12 -7.52 -7.57 0.20
C HIS A 12 -8.44 -7.45 1.42
N LEU A 13 -8.32 -6.37 2.20
CA LEU A 13 -9.18 -6.15 3.36
C LEU A 13 -10.64 -6.03 2.92
N GLY A 14 -11.52 -6.83 3.53
CA GLY A 14 -12.92 -7.01 3.15
C GLY A 14 -13.33 -8.48 2.99
N VAL A 15 -12.39 -9.34 2.58
CA VAL A 15 -12.63 -10.76 2.29
C VAL A 15 -11.84 -11.72 3.21
N PRO A 16 -12.27 -13.00 3.35
CA PRO A 16 -13.55 -13.57 2.87
C PRO A 16 -14.74 -13.18 3.75
N ASN A 17 -14.48 -12.71 4.97
CA ASN A 17 -15.49 -12.23 5.89
C ASN A 17 -14.85 -11.21 6.85
N LEU A 18 -15.71 -10.48 7.57
CA LEU A 18 -15.27 -9.40 8.46
C LEU A 18 -14.34 -9.87 9.59
N ARG A 19 -14.57 -11.07 10.14
CA ARG A 19 -13.76 -11.59 11.25
C ARG A 19 -12.32 -11.86 10.80
N ASP A 20 -12.17 -12.57 9.70
CA ASP A 20 -10.86 -12.95 9.17
C ASP A 20 -10.13 -11.74 8.59
N SER A 21 -10.86 -10.84 7.92
CA SER A 21 -10.31 -9.56 7.47
C SER A 21 -9.78 -8.73 8.64
N HIS A 22 -10.50 -8.64 9.76
CA HIS A 22 -10.03 -7.92 10.94
C HIS A 22 -8.82 -8.58 11.61
N LEU A 23 -8.72 -9.91 11.57
CA LEU A 23 -7.54 -10.60 12.09
C LEU A 23 -6.31 -10.26 11.26
N ARG A 24 -6.45 -10.28 9.92
CA ARG A 24 -5.39 -9.90 8.99
C ARG A 24 -5.00 -8.43 9.12
N GLU A 25 -5.98 -7.53 9.17
CA GLU A 25 -5.77 -6.09 9.41
C GLU A 25 -4.95 -5.85 10.68
N ARG A 26 -5.32 -6.47 11.82
CA ARG A 26 -4.57 -6.29 13.08
C ARG A 26 -3.13 -6.80 13.00
N ARG A 27 -2.92 -7.95 12.35
CA ARG A 27 -1.57 -8.50 12.16
C ARG A 27 -0.73 -7.59 11.27
N PHE A 28 -1.33 -7.05 10.23
CA PHE A 28 -0.65 -6.14 9.31
C PHE A 28 -0.30 -4.80 9.96
N VAL A 29 -1.23 -4.22 10.73
CA VAL A 29 -0.99 -3.01 11.53
C VAL A 29 0.14 -3.24 12.54
N GLN A 30 0.16 -4.39 13.21
CA GLN A 30 1.27 -4.75 14.10
C GLN A 30 2.59 -4.81 13.34
N TRP A 31 2.60 -5.49 12.19
CA TRP A 31 3.79 -5.56 11.33
C TRP A 31 4.29 -4.18 10.91
N MET A 32 3.41 -3.25 10.51
CA MET A 32 3.81 -1.88 10.14
C MET A 32 4.47 -1.15 11.30
N ARG A 33 3.91 -1.26 12.51
CA ARG A 33 4.46 -0.63 13.72
C ARG A 33 5.77 -1.26 14.17
N ASP A 34 5.92 -2.57 13.99
CA ASP A 34 7.15 -3.29 14.30
C ASP A 34 8.24 -2.92 13.29
N ALA A 35 7.91 -2.87 11.99
CA ALA A 35 8.80 -2.41 10.94
C ALA A 35 9.30 -0.99 11.20
N ALA A 36 8.40 -0.06 11.53
CA ALA A 36 8.74 1.32 11.86
C ALA A 36 9.71 1.43 13.06
N ARG A 37 9.53 0.58 14.08
CA ARG A 37 10.36 0.58 15.29
C ARG A 37 11.63 -0.27 15.20
N GLY A 38 11.75 -1.10 14.15
CA GLY A 38 12.82 -2.08 14.06
C GLY A 38 12.67 -3.18 15.11
N GLU A 39 11.44 -3.65 15.31
CA GLU A 39 11.05 -4.70 16.26
C GLU A 39 10.54 -5.94 15.49
N GLY A 40 10.31 -7.05 16.21
CA GLY A 40 9.78 -8.28 15.61
C GLY A 40 10.69 -8.83 14.50
N PHE A 41 10.14 -9.07 13.31
CA PHE A 41 10.92 -9.50 12.14
C PHE A 41 11.92 -8.45 11.65
N ALA A 42 11.72 -7.18 12.02
CA ALA A 42 12.59 -6.07 11.66
C ALA A 42 13.61 -5.73 12.76
N ALA A 43 13.86 -6.64 13.73
CA ALA A 43 14.73 -6.40 14.87
C ALA A 43 16.08 -5.74 14.48
N GLY A 44 16.29 -4.49 14.90
CA GLY A 44 17.50 -3.71 14.60
C GLY A 44 17.55 -3.05 13.21
N MET A 45 16.48 -3.18 12.43
CA MET A 45 16.33 -2.68 11.06
C MET A 45 15.06 -1.83 10.91
N ALA A 46 14.96 -0.78 11.74
CA ALA A 46 13.86 0.18 11.67
C ALA A 46 13.71 0.74 10.26
N ALA A 47 12.47 0.75 9.77
CA ALA A 47 12.13 1.13 8.41
C ALA A 47 12.59 2.56 8.10
N THR A 48 13.23 2.75 6.96
CA THR A 48 13.53 4.08 6.42
C THR A 48 12.41 4.57 5.51
N GLU A 49 11.69 3.65 4.86
CA GLU A 49 10.45 3.89 4.13
C GLU A 49 9.65 2.57 4.02
N ILE A 50 8.33 2.68 3.86
CA ILE A 50 7.42 1.55 3.62
C ILE A 50 6.76 1.73 2.25
N HIS A 51 6.78 0.69 1.41
CA HIS A 51 5.97 0.65 0.19
C HIS A 51 4.84 -0.36 0.30
N LEU A 52 3.62 0.13 0.07
CA LEU A 52 2.40 -0.64 -0.03
C LEU A 52 2.11 -0.87 -1.51
N LEU A 53 2.45 -2.04 -2.05
CA LEU A 53 2.44 -2.35 -3.48
C LEU A 53 1.05 -2.81 -4.00
N GLY A 54 0.01 -2.07 -3.62
CA GLY A 54 -1.36 -2.27 -4.11
C GLY A 54 -2.13 -3.42 -3.48
N ASP A 55 -3.41 -3.43 -3.78
CA ASP A 55 -4.44 -4.38 -3.34
C ASP A 55 -4.51 -4.53 -1.81
N LEU A 56 -4.45 -3.39 -1.11
CA LEU A 56 -4.63 -3.39 0.34
C LEU A 56 -6.09 -3.63 0.73
N PHE A 57 -7.02 -3.08 -0.06
CA PHE A 57 -8.44 -3.31 0.10
C PHE A 57 -8.93 -4.28 -0.97
N ASP A 58 -9.95 -5.05 -0.65
CA ASP A 58 -10.63 -5.87 -1.67
C ASP A 58 -11.39 -4.99 -2.67
N PHE A 59 -11.75 -3.78 -2.27
CA PHE A 59 -12.27 -2.74 -3.15
C PHE A 59 -12.11 -1.38 -2.48
N TRP A 60 -11.48 -0.43 -3.16
CA TRP A 60 -11.39 0.95 -2.69
C TRP A 60 -11.96 1.92 -3.72
N PHE A 61 -12.81 2.83 -3.25
CA PHE A 61 -13.35 3.92 -4.04
C PHE A 61 -13.46 5.17 -3.18
N GLU A 62 -12.82 6.25 -3.60
CA GLU A 62 -12.91 7.52 -2.88
C GLU A 62 -14.17 8.27 -3.25
N TYR A 63 -15.01 8.56 -2.26
CA TYR A 63 -16.21 9.36 -2.45
C TYR A 63 -15.97 10.78 -1.93
N ASN A 64 -16.56 11.77 -2.59
CA ASN A 64 -16.43 13.19 -2.21
C ASN A 64 -16.82 13.52 -0.76
N LYS A 65 -17.63 12.69 -0.10
CA LYS A 65 -18.20 12.99 1.23
C LYS A 65 -18.19 11.79 2.18
N ALA A 66 -17.58 10.67 1.78
CA ALA A 66 -17.62 9.45 2.58
C ALA A 66 -16.37 8.61 2.35
N VAL A 67 -15.85 8.04 3.43
CA VAL A 67 -14.78 7.06 3.37
C VAL A 67 -15.42 5.67 3.36
N PRO A 68 -14.99 4.74 2.49
CA PRO A 68 -15.43 3.35 2.54
C PRO A 68 -15.31 2.74 3.94
N LYS A 69 -16.27 1.91 4.32
CA LYS A 69 -16.23 1.22 5.62
C LYS A 69 -15.19 0.10 5.60
N GLY A 70 -14.47 -0.06 6.69
CA GLY A 70 -13.45 -1.11 6.84
C GLY A 70 -12.03 -0.56 6.74
N GLY A 71 -11.05 -1.38 7.11
CA GLY A 71 -9.62 -1.01 7.11
C GLY A 71 -9.28 0.21 7.95
N THR A 72 -10.15 0.64 8.87
CA THR A 72 -9.97 1.84 9.67
C THR A 72 -8.71 1.79 10.53
N ARG A 73 -8.29 0.60 10.99
CA ARG A 73 -7.05 0.47 11.75
C ARG A 73 -5.83 0.62 10.86
N LEU A 74 -5.91 0.11 9.63
CA LEU A 74 -4.85 0.30 8.64
C LEU A 74 -4.71 1.78 8.29
N LEU A 75 -5.82 2.46 7.94
CA LEU A 75 -5.82 3.90 7.66
C LEU A 75 -5.21 4.69 8.82
N GLY A 76 -5.65 4.40 10.06
CA GLY A 76 -5.11 5.06 11.25
C GLY A 76 -3.62 4.75 11.49
N ALA A 77 -3.16 3.54 11.21
CA ALA A 77 -1.74 3.18 11.35
C ALA A 77 -0.86 3.84 10.29
N ILE A 78 -1.35 3.98 9.06
CA ILE A 78 -0.65 4.73 8.01
C ILE A 78 -0.49 6.19 8.44
N ALA A 79 -1.59 6.85 8.84
CA ALA A 79 -1.55 8.23 9.31
C ALA A 79 -0.60 8.42 10.50
N GLU A 80 -0.69 7.54 11.51
CA GLU A 80 0.21 7.54 12.67
C GLU A 80 1.69 7.50 12.26
N LEU A 81 2.06 6.65 11.30
CA LEU A 81 3.44 6.48 10.88
C LEU A 81 3.92 7.66 10.01
N VAL A 82 3.08 8.15 9.11
CA VAL A 82 3.41 9.29 8.26
C VAL A 82 3.54 10.57 9.08
N ASP A 83 2.63 10.82 10.03
CA ASP A 83 2.71 11.94 10.97
C ASP A 83 3.96 11.85 11.87
N GLY A 84 4.39 10.62 12.17
CA GLY A 84 5.65 10.32 12.85
C GLY A 84 6.90 10.55 12.00
N GLY A 85 6.76 10.93 10.73
CA GLY A 85 7.83 11.23 9.80
C GLY A 85 8.38 10.04 9.02
N LEU A 86 7.74 8.86 9.11
CA LEU A 86 8.12 7.70 8.30
C LEU A 86 7.50 7.82 6.89
N PRO A 87 8.28 7.89 5.81
CA PRO A 87 7.73 7.91 4.45
C PRO A 87 6.98 6.61 4.15
N VAL A 88 5.73 6.76 3.73
CA VAL A 88 4.89 5.66 3.25
C VAL A 88 4.49 5.93 1.79
N HIS A 89 4.83 4.98 0.92
CA HIS A 89 4.54 5.01 -0.50
C HIS A 89 3.40 4.03 -0.80
N TYR A 90 2.36 4.49 -1.49
CA TYR A 90 1.21 3.69 -1.87
C TYR A 90 1.21 3.48 -3.39
N HIS A 91 1.32 2.25 -3.85
CA HIS A 91 1.28 1.94 -5.29
C HIS A 91 -0.11 1.43 -5.60
N VAL A 92 -0.75 2.01 -6.61
CA VAL A 92 -2.13 1.67 -6.95
C VAL A 92 -2.18 0.25 -7.54
N GLY A 93 -2.97 -0.62 -6.90
CA GLY A 93 -3.31 -1.95 -7.41
C GLY A 93 -4.61 -1.93 -8.21
N ASN A 94 -5.03 -3.08 -8.74
CA ASN A 94 -6.26 -3.15 -9.53
C ASN A 94 -7.54 -3.16 -8.71
N HIS A 95 -7.47 -3.40 -7.40
CA HIS A 95 -8.60 -3.23 -6.48
C HIS A 95 -8.67 -1.82 -5.87
N ASP A 96 -7.59 -1.04 -6.01
CA ASP A 96 -7.42 0.29 -5.41
C ASP A 96 -7.39 1.43 -6.45
N LEU A 97 -7.84 1.16 -7.69
CA LEU A 97 -7.73 2.08 -8.85
C LEU A 97 -8.38 3.45 -8.62
N TRP A 98 -9.46 3.49 -7.84
CA TRP A 98 -10.30 4.67 -7.62
C TRP A 98 -9.83 5.50 -6.41
N THR A 99 -8.55 5.81 -6.42
CA THR A 99 -7.91 6.81 -5.55
C THR A 99 -7.92 8.16 -6.26
N PHE A 100 -8.27 9.25 -5.59
CA PHE A 100 -8.51 10.58 -6.14
C PHE A 100 -7.91 11.71 -5.28
N GLY A 101 -6.97 11.39 -4.39
CA GLY A 101 -6.26 12.36 -3.55
C GLY A 101 -6.50 12.19 -2.06
N TYR A 102 -7.52 11.43 -1.62
CA TYR A 102 -7.80 11.27 -0.19
C TYR A 102 -6.63 10.59 0.54
N LEU A 103 -6.01 9.56 -0.06
CA LEU A 103 -4.87 8.90 0.58
C LEU A 103 -3.70 9.88 0.75
N GLU A 104 -3.39 10.69 -0.26
CA GLU A 104 -2.36 11.72 -0.19
C GLU A 104 -2.68 12.81 0.83
N GLU A 105 -3.91 13.36 0.78
CA GLU A 105 -4.32 14.52 1.58
C GLU A 105 -4.56 14.17 3.06
N GLU A 106 -5.22 13.05 3.33
CA GLU A 106 -5.65 12.67 4.69
C GLU A 106 -4.67 11.74 5.39
N LEU A 107 -3.90 10.94 4.65
CA LEU A 107 -2.90 10.02 5.25
C LEU A 107 -1.45 10.46 5.00
N GLY A 108 -1.21 11.46 4.14
CA GLY A 108 0.12 11.96 3.81
C GLY A 108 1.00 10.99 3.02
N VAL A 109 0.42 9.91 2.47
CA VAL A 109 1.21 8.95 1.66
C VAL A 109 1.57 9.54 0.31
N THR A 110 2.67 9.06 -0.27
CA THR A 110 2.96 9.34 -1.69
C THR A 110 2.34 8.25 -2.55
N VAL A 111 1.33 8.60 -3.35
CA VAL A 111 0.68 7.67 -4.27
C VAL A 111 1.44 7.56 -5.59
N HIS A 112 1.67 6.33 -6.05
CA HIS A 112 2.31 5.98 -7.32
C HIS A 112 1.31 5.21 -8.17
N ARG A 113 0.95 5.76 -9.34
CA ARG A 113 0.07 5.09 -10.31
C ARG A 113 0.81 4.22 -11.31
N ASP A 114 2.06 4.58 -11.58
CA ASP A 114 2.97 3.85 -12.46
C ASP A 114 4.10 3.23 -11.63
N PRO A 115 4.70 2.11 -12.09
CA PRO A 115 5.89 1.58 -11.46
C PRO A 115 7.01 2.61 -11.42
N ILE A 116 7.71 2.68 -10.29
CA ILE A 116 8.87 3.54 -10.10
C ILE A 116 10.16 2.70 -10.12
N VAL A 117 11.25 3.31 -10.54
CA VAL A 117 12.59 2.72 -10.40
C VAL A 117 13.37 3.52 -9.37
N ARG A 118 13.91 2.84 -8.36
CA ARG A 118 14.66 3.44 -7.26
C ARG A 118 15.91 2.62 -6.99
N THR A 119 16.96 3.28 -6.50
CA THR A 119 18.20 2.63 -6.08
C THR A 119 18.33 2.76 -4.57
N PHE A 120 18.42 1.63 -3.87
CA PHE A 120 18.61 1.53 -2.42
C PHE A 120 19.95 0.85 -2.15
N ASP A 121 20.87 1.54 -1.49
CA ASP A 121 22.21 1.02 -1.16
C ASP A 121 22.93 0.35 -2.34
N GLY A 122 22.77 0.92 -3.55
CA GLY A 122 23.35 0.41 -4.80
C GLY A 122 22.53 -0.66 -5.53
N LEU A 123 21.49 -1.22 -4.91
CA LEU A 123 20.54 -2.12 -5.55
C LEU A 123 19.46 -1.34 -6.27
N THR A 124 19.32 -1.54 -7.59
CA THR A 124 18.25 -0.91 -8.37
C THR A 124 17.02 -1.81 -8.42
N CYS A 125 15.89 -1.29 -7.94
CA CYS A 125 14.61 -1.97 -7.84
C CYS A 125 13.56 -1.25 -8.68
N MET A 126 12.75 -2.02 -9.42
CA MET A 126 11.48 -1.53 -9.97
C MET A 126 10.37 -1.92 -9.00
N LEU A 127 9.56 -0.96 -8.58
CA LEU A 127 8.49 -1.11 -7.60
C LEU A 127 7.16 -0.72 -8.23
N GLY A 128 6.16 -1.57 -8.06
CA GLY A 128 4.78 -1.36 -8.50
C GLY A 128 3.97 -2.62 -8.18
N HIS A 129 2.65 -2.56 -8.30
CA HIS A 129 1.78 -3.69 -7.99
C HIS A 129 2.07 -4.91 -8.88
N GLY A 130 2.28 -4.69 -10.18
CA GLY A 130 2.72 -5.73 -11.13
C GLY A 130 1.67 -6.14 -12.16
N ASP A 131 0.42 -5.76 -11.93
CA ASP A 131 -0.69 -6.03 -12.82
C ASP A 131 -0.52 -5.37 -14.20
N GLY A 132 -0.69 -6.17 -15.26
CA GLY A 132 -0.55 -5.68 -16.64
C GLY A 132 0.88 -5.39 -17.11
N LEU A 133 1.93 -5.67 -16.31
CA LEU A 133 3.33 -5.49 -16.74
C LEU A 133 3.90 -6.67 -17.53
N GLY A 134 3.36 -7.88 -17.35
CA GLY A 134 3.80 -9.09 -18.04
C GLY A 134 3.33 -9.20 -19.49
N ALA A 135 3.92 -10.12 -20.27
CA ALA A 135 3.43 -10.44 -21.60
C ALA A 135 2.03 -11.10 -21.54
N GLY A 136 1.22 -10.91 -22.59
CA GLY A 136 -0.15 -11.44 -22.63
C GLY A 136 -1.21 -10.53 -22.02
N ASP A 137 -2.35 -11.11 -21.67
CA ASP A 137 -3.51 -10.49 -21.01
C ASP A 137 -4.03 -9.17 -21.63
N GLN A 138 -4.22 -9.20 -22.96
CA GLN A 138 -4.61 -8.01 -23.73
C GLN A 138 -6.01 -7.49 -23.33
N GLY A 139 -6.91 -8.39 -22.93
CA GLY A 139 -8.25 -8.03 -22.46
C GLY A 139 -8.20 -7.24 -21.15
N TYR A 140 -7.48 -7.77 -20.16
CA TYR A 140 -7.25 -7.06 -18.90
C TYR A 140 -6.55 -5.71 -19.12
N LYS A 141 -5.50 -5.66 -19.95
CA LYS A 141 -4.81 -4.40 -20.28
C LYS A 141 -5.71 -3.36 -20.93
N ALA A 142 -6.63 -3.79 -21.81
CA ALA A 142 -7.60 -2.89 -22.42
C ALA A 142 -8.60 -2.36 -21.39
N ILE A 143 -9.12 -3.24 -20.51
CA ILE A 143 -10.05 -2.87 -19.44
C ILE A 143 -9.38 -1.93 -18.42
N LYS A 144 -8.15 -2.24 -18.00
CA LYS A 144 -7.35 -1.40 -17.10
C LYS A 144 -7.19 0.02 -17.64
N ARG A 145 -6.91 0.18 -18.93
CA ARG A 145 -6.83 1.51 -19.58
C ARG A 145 -8.14 2.31 -19.52
N VAL A 146 -9.29 1.64 -19.57
CA VAL A 146 -10.61 2.31 -19.45
C VAL A 146 -10.89 2.72 -18.01
N PHE A 147 -10.44 1.95 -17.02
CA PHE A 147 -10.63 2.29 -15.61
C PHE A 147 -9.63 3.33 -15.08
N GLN A 148 -8.49 3.49 -15.75
CA GLN A 148 -7.48 4.50 -15.42
C GLN A 148 -7.62 5.82 -16.19
N SER A 149 -8.56 5.91 -17.15
CA SER A 149 -8.78 7.10 -17.99
C SER A 149 -9.68 8.15 -17.35
#